data_AF-A0A5M9JNL0-F1
#
_entry.id   AF-A0A5M9JNL0-F1
#
_cell.length_a   1.000
_cell.length_b   1.000
_cell.length_c   1.000
_cell.angle_alpha   90.00
_cell.angle_beta   90.00
_cell.angle_gamma   90.00
#
_symmetry.space_group_name_H-M   'P 1'
#
loop_
_entity.id
_entity.type
_entity.pdbx_description
1 polymer ?
#
loop_
_entity_poly.entity_id
_entity_poly.type
_entity_poly.pdbx_seq_one_letter_code
_entity_poly.pdbx_strand_id
1 'polypeptide(L)'
;MLMNYDISTAKESFLKAKPRKLLLPFIYLTLFILFIRATTSHSGNYGNPWSGISSAGSANHTTTEDVISTSPSKSIESKPQPQILNVTTSDKVAVIIETRRSGNIIPLILHFSAVLGPTWPLLIYTSAENFGSFSTSAALLRHQASGRIVVRPLAPGTWFNNWDSVSAFLTTKWLWEDLAPAEHILLFQSDSMLCANAARSVDDFLEYDLIGAPISEKFGQGYNGGLSMRSRSIILRVLDEWKYSENPHPAEDQWFYARFKDLQDRELEEGIEDGINLPSMENCADVRGRDD
;
A
#
# COMPACT_ATOMS: atom_id res chain seq x y z
N MET A 1 -58.29 -16.67 26.81
CA MET A 1 -58.27 -15.56 27.79
C MET A 1 -57.64 -14.37 27.08
N LEU A 2 -58.46 -13.42 26.65
CA LEU A 2 -58.02 -12.23 25.91
C LEU A 2 -57.37 -11.26 26.90
N MET A 3 -56.09 -10.92 26.72
CA MET A 3 -55.43 -9.87 27.50
C MET A 3 -55.74 -8.52 26.83
N ASN A 4 -56.52 -7.70 27.55
CA ASN A 4 -56.75 -6.30 27.23
C ASN A 4 -55.45 -5.52 27.40
N TYR A 5 -55.00 -4.88 26.32
CA TYR A 5 -53.90 -3.92 26.35
C TYR A 5 -54.48 -2.57 26.82
N ASP A 6 -54.01 -2.08 27.96
CA ASP A 6 -54.52 -0.86 28.60
C ASP A 6 -53.99 0.38 27.86
N ILE A 7 -54.87 1.03 27.10
CA ILE A 7 -54.59 2.22 26.27
C ILE A 7 -54.27 3.47 27.13
N SER A 8 -54.51 3.42 28.45
CA SER A 8 -54.30 4.54 29.36
C SER A 8 -52.82 4.89 29.55
N THR A 9 -51.93 3.89 29.62
CA THR A 9 -50.50 4.10 29.90
C THR A 9 -49.71 4.69 28.73
N ALA A 10 -50.21 4.55 27.50
CA ALA A 10 -49.58 5.15 26.31
C ALA A 10 -49.80 6.68 26.22
N LYS A 11 -50.89 7.20 26.78
CA LYS A 11 -51.19 8.65 26.74
C LYS A 11 -50.39 9.46 27.74
N GLU A 12 -50.06 8.91 28.91
CA GLU A 12 -49.27 9.63 29.93
C GLU A 12 -47.79 9.77 29.56
N SER A 13 -47.21 8.80 28.84
CA SER A 13 -45.81 8.87 28.42
C SER A 13 -45.57 9.92 27.32
N PHE A 14 -46.58 10.19 26.49
CA PHE A 14 -46.49 11.15 25.40
C PHE A 14 -46.52 12.61 25.88
N LEU A 15 -47.23 12.90 26.98
CA LEU A 15 -47.38 14.26 27.52
C LEU A 15 -46.22 14.70 28.44
N LYS A 16 -45.32 13.77 28.81
CA LYS A 16 -44.17 14.05 29.70
C LYS A 16 -42.84 14.19 28.96
N ALA A 17 -42.83 14.09 27.62
CA ALA A 17 -41.64 14.25 26.81
C ALA A 17 -41.25 15.74 26.70
N LYS A 18 -40.13 16.09 27.33
CA LYS A 18 -39.52 17.43 27.35
C LYS A 18 -39.35 17.97 25.91
N PRO A 19 -39.79 19.22 25.59
CA PRO A 19 -39.87 19.74 24.22
C PRO A 19 -38.52 19.78 23.46
N ARG A 20 -37.39 19.68 24.16
CA ARG A 20 -36.05 19.61 23.56
C ARG A 20 -35.73 18.27 22.88
N LYS A 21 -36.43 17.18 23.20
CA LYS A 21 -36.16 15.85 22.61
C LYS A 21 -36.95 15.54 21.33
N LEU A 22 -37.94 16.36 20.98
CA LEU A 22 -38.71 16.21 19.74
C LEU A 22 -38.21 17.12 18.61
N LEU A 23 -37.50 18.21 18.91
CA LEU A 23 -37.02 19.17 17.90
C LEU A 23 -35.86 18.64 17.03
N LEU A 24 -34.96 17.84 17.61
CA LEU A 24 -33.82 17.24 16.91
C LEU A 24 -34.23 16.38 15.70
N PRO A 25 -35.16 15.40 15.80
CA PRO A 25 -35.57 14.61 14.64
C PRO A 25 -36.24 15.45 13.55
N PHE A 26 -36.97 16.51 13.89
CA PHE A 26 -37.55 17.43 12.89
C PHE A 26 -36.47 18.25 12.15
N ILE A 27 -35.40 18.66 12.83
CA ILE A 27 -34.26 19.34 12.20
C ILE A 27 -33.50 18.39 11.26
N TYR A 28 -33.29 17.13 11.66
CA TYR A 28 -32.67 16.14 10.78
C TYR A 28 -33.53 15.82 9.55
N LEU A 29 -34.86 15.76 9.72
CA LEU A 29 -35.80 15.53 8.62
C LEU A 29 -35.80 16.70 7.63
N THR A 30 -35.76 17.96 8.10
CA THR A 30 -35.72 19.13 7.21
C THR A 30 -34.39 19.23 6.47
N LEU A 31 -33.25 18.95 7.14
CA LEU A 31 -31.94 18.89 6.48
C LEU A 31 -31.88 17.77 5.44
N PHE A 32 -32.48 16.60 5.71
CA PHE A 32 -32.57 15.51 4.76
C PHE A 32 -33.41 15.88 3.52
N ILE A 33 -34.55 16.53 3.71
CA ILE A 33 -35.39 17.01 2.60
C ILE A 33 -34.66 18.07 1.76
N LEU A 34 -33.91 18.99 2.39
CA LEU A 34 -33.10 19.98 1.67
C LEU A 34 -31.96 19.33 0.86
N PHE A 35 -31.33 18.28 1.40
CA PHE A 35 -30.30 17.52 0.68
C PHE A 35 -30.86 16.82 -0.56
N ILE A 36 -32.04 16.18 -0.46
CA ILE A 36 -32.71 15.55 -1.61
C ILE A 36 -33.14 16.58 -2.67
N ARG A 37 -33.56 17.77 -2.27
CA ARG A 37 -33.86 18.86 -3.21
C ARG A 37 -32.62 19.41 -3.91
N ALA A 38 -31.49 19.51 -3.22
CA ALA A 38 -30.23 19.95 -3.81
C ALA A 38 -29.71 18.94 -4.84
N THR A 39 -29.80 17.64 -4.55
CA THR A 39 -29.33 16.58 -5.46
C THR A 39 -30.24 16.37 -6.67
N THR A 40 -31.53 16.73 -6.57
CA THR A 40 -32.46 16.69 -7.71
C THR A 40 -32.44 17.96 -8.56
N SER A 41 -31.96 19.11 -8.06
CA SER A 41 -31.84 20.36 -8.82
C SER A 41 -30.56 20.50 -9.68
N HIS A 42 -29.67 19.51 -9.64
CA HIS A 42 -28.46 19.46 -10.48
C HIS A 42 -28.52 18.44 -11.63
N SER A 43 -29.72 18.06 -12.04
CA SER A 43 -29.95 17.40 -13.34
C SER A 43 -30.61 18.39 -14.29
N GLY A 44 -29.80 19.13 -15.05
CA GLY A 44 -30.26 20.09 -16.04
C GLY A 44 -29.18 20.42 -17.06
N ASN A 45 -29.40 19.96 -18.29
CA ASN A 45 -28.74 20.32 -19.55
C ASN A 45 -27.30 19.88 -19.82
N TYR A 46 -27.18 18.78 -20.55
CA TYR A 46 -26.15 18.59 -21.58
C TYR A 46 -26.34 19.61 -22.70
N GLY A 47 -25.39 20.53 -22.85
CA GLY A 47 -25.25 21.36 -24.04
C GLY A 47 -23.90 21.10 -24.70
N ASN A 48 -23.89 20.42 -25.84
CA ASN A 48 -22.75 20.35 -26.75
C ASN A 48 -22.52 21.72 -27.40
N PRO A 49 -21.28 22.25 -27.42
CA PRO A 49 -20.93 23.34 -28.32
C PRO A 49 -20.06 22.80 -29.49
N TRP A 50 -20.70 22.66 -30.66
CA TRP A 50 -20.25 23.17 -31.98
C TRP A 50 -18.79 22.87 -32.38
N SER A 51 -18.40 22.05 -33.36
CA SER A 51 -18.88 21.78 -34.73
C SER A 51 -19.21 23.01 -35.58
N GLY A 52 -18.20 23.67 -36.14
CA GLY A 52 -18.39 24.41 -37.39
C GLY A 52 -17.29 25.40 -37.78
N ILE A 53 -16.80 25.21 -39.03
CA ILE A 53 -16.18 26.18 -39.96
C ILE A 53 -14.65 26.27 -39.90
N SER A 54 -13.85 26.23 -40.98
CA SER A 54 -13.95 25.77 -42.38
C SER A 54 -12.53 25.85 -42.99
N SER A 55 -12.23 24.90 -43.89
CA SER A 55 -11.35 24.95 -45.08
C SER A 55 -10.33 26.08 -45.31
N ALA A 56 -9.07 25.69 -45.56
CA ALA A 56 -8.20 26.08 -46.69
C ALA A 56 -6.83 25.38 -46.49
N GLY A 57 -6.12 24.79 -47.45
CA GLY A 57 -6.30 24.61 -48.87
C GLY A 57 -5.30 23.53 -49.32
N SER A 58 -5.64 22.87 -50.43
CA SER A 58 -4.85 21.85 -51.09
C SER A 58 -3.71 22.50 -51.87
N ALA A 59 -2.51 21.93 -51.81
CA ALA A 59 -1.48 22.11 -52.84
C ALA A 59 -0.68 20.80 -52.97
N ASN A 60 -1.05 20.01 -53.98
CA ASN A 60 -0.17 19.01 -54.56
C ASN A 60 0.94 19.73 -55.34
N HIS A 61 2.20 19.33 -55.16
CA HIS A 61 3.20 19.55 -56.19
C HIS A 61 4.16 18.36 -56.30
N THR A 62 4.50 18.14 -57.57
CA THR A 62 5.08 16.97 -58.23
C THR A 62 6.56 16.72 -57.88
N THR A 63 6.92 15.44 -57.98
CA THR A 63 8.26 14.82 -58.06
C THR A 63 9.34 15.60 -58.82
N THR A 64 10.57 15.60 -58.29
CA THR A 64 11.85 15.53 -59.05
C THR A 64 12.96 14.92 -58.18
N GLU A 65 13.91 14.30 -58.88
CA GLU A 65 14.91 13.30 -58.47
C GLU A 65 16.08 13.76 -57.58
N ASP A 66 16.70 12.75 -56.93
CA ASP A 66 18.12 12.52 -56.67
C ASP A 66 19.07 13.67 -56.31
N VAL A 67 19.60 13.64 -55.07
CA VAL A 67 21.05 13.73 -54.81
C VAL A 67 21.40 12.85 -53.59
N ILE A 68 22.17 11.81 -53.85
CA ILE A 68 22.89 11.00 -52.86
C ILE A 68 23.90 11.91 -52.13
N SER A 69 23.80 12.00 -50.81
CA SER A 69 24.89 12.51 -49.97
C SER A 69 25.03 11.64 -48.73
N THR A 70 25.90 10.63 -48.86
CA THR A 70 26.42 9.78 -47.79
C THR A 70 27.16 10.63 -46.76
N SER A 71 26.58 10.76 -45.57
CA SER A 71 27.29 11.15 -44.35
C SER A 71 27.13 10.03 -43.31
N PRO A 72 28.20 9.58 -42.65
CA PRO A 72 28.13 8.44 -41.74
C PRO A 72 27.37 8.82 -40.48
N SER A 73 26.15 8.30 -40.32
CA SER A 73 25.40 8.37 -39.07
C SER A 73 26.11 7.50 -38.02
N LYS A 74 26.84 8.15 -37.11
CA LYS A 74 27.23 7.58 -35.82
C LYS A 74 25.99 6.96 -35.19
N SER A 75 25.98 5.64 -35.04
CA SER A 75 24.97 4.91 -34.26
C SER A 75 25.03 5.41 -32.82
N ILE A 76 24.03 6.20 -32.41
CA ILE A 76 23.76 6.46 -31.01
C ILE A 76 23.23 5.14 -30.46
N GLU A 77 24.09 4.41 -29.76
CA GLU A 77 23.72 3.25 -28.98
C GLU A 77 22.78 3.72 -27.87
N SER A 78 21.47 3.53 -28.08
CA SER A 78 20.46 3.87 -27.08
C SER A 78 20.62 2.93 -25.90
N LYS A 79 21.10 3.48 -24.77
CA LYS A 79 21.15 2.77 -23.49
C LYS A 79 19.76 2.15 -23.23
N PRO A 80 19.65 0.83 -22.95
CA PRO A 80 18.35 0.19 -22.72
C PRO A 80 17.60 0.93 -21.62
N GLN A 81 16.40 1.41 -21.93
CA GLN A 81 15.53 2.00 -20.93
C GLN A 81 15.20 0.90 -19.91
N PRO A 82 15.28 1.17 -18.59
CA PRO A 82 15.03 0.15 -17.58
C PRO A 82 13.66 -0.52 -17.81
N GLN A 83 13.64 -1.85 -17.83
CA GLN A 83 12.38 -2.58 -17.98
C GLN A 83 11.50 -2.30 -16.76
N ILE A 84 10.26 -1.89 -17.02
CA ILE A 84 9.25 -1.72 -15.96
C ILE A 84 8.80 -3.13 -15.56
N LEU A 85 9.11 -3.53 -14.34
CA LEU A 85 8.66 -4.82 -13.81
C LEU A 85 7.24 -4.70 -13.26
N ASN A 86 6.43 -5.72 -13.55
CA ASN A 86 5.06 -5.83 -13.07
C ASN A 86 5.03 -6.67 -11.79
N VAL A 87 4.07 -6.36 -10.89
CA VAL A 87 3.87 -7.09 -9.62
C VAL A 87 3.78 -8.60 -9.81
N THR A 88 3.21 -9.08 -10.92
CA THR A 88 2.96 -10.51 -11.16
C THR A 88 4.20 -11.28 -11.64
N THR A 89 5.26 -10.60 -12.05
CA THR A 89 6.45 -11.22 -12.67
C THR A 89 7.75 -10.86 -11.96
N SER A 90 7.71 -9.88 -11.05
CA SER A 90 8.87 -9.39 -10.34
C SER A 90 9.25 -10.33 -9.19
N ASP A 91 10.55 -10.51 -8.97
CA ASP A 91 11.14 -11.16 -7.80
C ASP A 91 11.18 -10.23 -6.58
N LYS A 92 10.92 -8.93 -6.74
CA LYS A 92 10.88 -7.94 -5.64
C LYS A 92 9.61 -7.09 -5.70
N VAL A 93 9.11 -6.67 -4.54
CA VAL A 93 7.94 -5.80 -4.46
C VAL A 93 7.98 -4.94 -3.19
N ALA A 94 7.57 -3.68 -3.31
CA ALA A 94 7.33 -2.81 -2.17
C ALA A 94 5.86 -2.92 -1.74
N VAL A 95 5.60 -3.11 -0.47
CA VAL A 95 4.27 -3.41 0.05
C VAL A 95 3.89 -2.43 1.14
N ILE A 96 2.68 -1.88 1.03
CA ILE A 96 2.04 -1.11 2.09
C ILE A 96 0.64 -1.67 2.37
N ILE A 97 0.31 -1.79 3.65
CA ILE A 97 -1.02 -2.13 4.13
C ILE A 97 -1.59 -0.88 4.79
N GLU A 98 -2.62 -0.28 4.20
CA GLU A 98 -3.23 0.93 4.74
C GLU A 98 -4.76 0.89 4.61
N THR A 99 -5.44 0.82 5.74
CA THR A 99 -6.91 0.80 5.87
C THR A 99 -7.47 2.12 6.39
N ARG A 100 -6.61 3.06 6.77
CA ARG A 100 -6.99 4.39 7.23
C ARG A 100 -6.96 5.36 6.07
N ARG A 101 -7.91 6.30 6.08
CA ARG A 101 -7.89 7.42 5.13
C ARG A 101 -6.95 8.48 5.67
N SER A 102 -5.86 8.73 4.95
CA SER A 102 -4.93 9.82 5.25
C SER A 102 -4.58 10.62 4.01
N GLY A 103 -4.42 11.94 4.15
CA GLY A 103 -4.09 12.82 3.02
C GLY A 103 -2.66 12.64 2.49
N ASN A 104 -1.75 12.10 3.30
CA ASN A 104 -0.35 11.92 2.95
C ASN A 104 -0.04 10.58 2.25
N ILE A 105 -0.98 9.62 2.22
CA ILE A 105 -0.71 8.26 1.74
C ILE A 105 -0.32 8.22 0.26
N ILE A 106 -1.01 8.99 -0.59
CA ILE A 106 -0.72 9.04 -2.04
C ILE A 106 0.65 9.70 -2.29
N PRO A 107 0.95 10.90 -1.74
CA PRO A 107 2.29 11.46 -1.83
C PRO A 107 3.39 10.50 -1.37
N LEU A 108 3.17 9.78 -0.26
CA LEU A 108 4.11 8.79 0.26
C LEU A 108 4.36 7.64 -0.72
N ILE A 109 3.30 7.04 -1.24
CA ILE A 109 3.40 5.95 -2.23
C ILE A 109 4.14 6.41 -3.50
N LEU A 110 3.84 7.62 -3.98
CA LEU A 110 4.50 8.18 -5.16
C LEU A 110 5.99 8.45 -4.88
N HIS A 111 6.32 8.90 -3.66
CA HIS A 111 7.71 9.08 -3.22
C HIS A 111 8.48 7.75 -3.22
N PHE A 112 7.94 6.70 -2.57
CA PHE A 112 8.55 5.37 -2.59
C PHE A 112 8.73 4.85 -4.03
N SER A 113 7.69 4.94 -4.86
CA SER A 113 7.75 4.53 -6.27
C SER A 113 8.84 5.29 -7.04
N ALA A 114 9.05 6.58 -6.76
CA ALA A 114 10.08 7.38 -7.42
C ALA A 114 11.50 7.00 -6.97
N VAL A 115 11.71 6.84 -5.65
CA VAL A 115 13.03 6.50 -5.07
C VAL A 115 13.47 5.10 -5.45
N LEU A 116 12.57 4.12 -5.39
CA LEU A 116 12.88 2.73 -5.71
C LEU A 116 13.12 2.48 -7.21
N GLY A 117 12.61 3.35 -8.07
CA GLY A 117 12.80 3.20 -9.51
C GLY A 117 12.02 2.02 -10.13
N PRO A 118 12.15 1.81 -11.44
CA PRO A 118 11.26 0.96 -12.25
C PRO A 118 11.36 -0.55 -12.06
N THR A 119 12.36 -1.01 -11.34
CA THR A 119 12.56 -2.41 -10.97
C THR A 119 11.74 -2.84 -9.76
N TRP A 120 11.17 -1.88 -9.02
CA TRP A 120 10.36 -2.13 -7.83
C TRP A 120 8.89 -1.80 -8.07
N PRO A 121 8.05 -2.79 -8.41
CA PRO A 121 6.62 -2.60 -8.39
C PRO A 121 6.13 -2.41 -6.94
N LEU A 122 4.98 -1.76 -6.78
CA LEU A 122 4.42 -1.44 -5.46
C LEU A 122 2.99 -1.99 -5.34
N LEU A 123 2.72 -2.64 -4.22
CA LEU A 123 1.43 -3.24 -3.92
C LEU A 123 0.83 -2.55 -2.69
N ILE A 124 -0.39 -2.05 -2.85
CA ILE A 124 -1.19 -1.42 -1.81
C ILE A 124 -2.29 -2.40 -1.41
N TYR A 125 -2.23 -2.92 -0.18
CA TYR A 125 -3.36 -3.62 0.42
C TYR A 125 -4.24 -2.64 1.19
N THR A 126 -5.54 -2.68 0.95
CA THR A 126 -6.51 -1.85 1.65
C THR A 126 -7.86 -2.55 1.77
N SER A 127 -8.77 -2.02 2.59
CA SER A 127 -10.13 -2.55 2.64
C SER A 127 -10.89 -2.21 1.37
N ALA A 128 -11.81 -3.09 0.93
CA ALA A 128 -12.53 -2.91 -0.32
C ALA A 128 -13.28 -1.56 -0.37
N GLU A 129 -13.82 -1.11 0.77
CA GLU A 129 -14.50 0.19 0.88
C GLU A 129 -13.57 1.41 0.75
N ASN A 130 -12.24 1.23 0.80
CA ASN A 130 -11.24 2.28 0.66
C ASN A 130 -10.61 2.38 -0.73
N PHE A 131 -10.99 1.53 -1.67
CA PHE A 131 -10.45 1.55 -3.04
C PHE A 131 -10.58 2.93 -3.70
N GLY A 132 -11.71 3.60 -3.50
CA GLY A 132 -11.97 4.92 -4.06
C GLY A 132 -10.95 5.98 -3.63
N SER A 133 -10.32 5.84 -2.45
CA SER A 133 -9.27 6.77 -2.00
C SER A 133 -8.05 6.73 -2.91
N PHE A 134 -7.71 5.58 -3.48
CA PHE A 134 -6.57 5.40 -4.38
C PHE A 134 -6.86 5.72 -5.84
N SER A 135 -8.07 6.16 -6.18
CA SER A 135 -8.45 6.59 -7.53
C SER A 135 -8.53 8.12 -7.70
N THR A 136 -8.14 8.88 -6.68
CA THR A 136 -8.29 10.35 -6.66
C THR A 136 -7.15 11.11 -7.33
N SER A 137 -6.01 10.46 -7.58
CA SER A 137 -4.80 11.10 -8.11
C SER A 137 -4.47 10.63 -9.53
N ALA A 138 -4.41 11.59 -10.48
CA ALA A 138 -4.01 11.30 -11.86
C ALA A 138 -2.59 10.72 -11.96
N ALA A 139 -1.68 11.08 -11.04
CA ALA A 139 -0.33 10.50 -11.00
C ALA A 139 -0.35 9.03 -10.60
N LEU A 140 -1.11 8.69 -9.56
CA LEU A 140 -1.29 7.30 -9.11
C LEU A 140 -1.96 6.46 -10.20
N LEU A 141 -3.02 6.99 -10.83
CA LEU A 141 -3.73 6.30 -11.92
C LEU A 141 -2.82 5.96 -13.10
N ARG A 142 -1.84 6.81 -13.45
CA ARG A 142 -0.86 6.48 -14.51
C ARG A 142 0.05 5.31 -14.13
N HIS A 143 0.50 5.25 -12.87
CA HIS A 143 1.28 4.12 -12.38
C HIS A 143 0.46 2.83 -12.27
N GLN A 144 -0.84 2.94 -11.98
CA GLN A 144 -1.76 1.80 -12.01
C GLN A 144 -1.99 1.30 -13.44
N ALA A 145 -2.21 2.23 -14.39
CA ALA A 145 -2.38 1.88 -15.80
C ALA A 145 -1.13 1.21 -16.39
N SER A 146 0.08 1.54 -15.89
CA SER A 146 1.32 0.87 -16.30
C SER A 146 1.60 -0.44 -15.56
N GLY A 147 0.74 -0.88 -14.65
CA GLY A 147 0.96 -2.10 -13.84
C GLY A 147 2.04 -1.98 -12.75
N ARG A 148 2.61 -0.78 -12.56
CA ARG A 148 3.69 -0.53 -11.61
C ARG A 148 3.18 -0.46 -10.17
N ILE A 149 2.02 0.17 -9.97
CA ILE A 149 1.37 0.24 -8.67
C ILE A 149 0.05 -0.50 -8.76
N VAL A 150 -0.17 -1.49 -7.89
CA VAL A 150 -1.40 -2.29 -7.87
C VAL A 150 -2.08 -2.13 -6.52
N VAL A 151 -3.41 -1.96 -6.54
CA VAL A 151 -4.23 -1.96 -5.32
C VAL A 151 -4.94 -3.30 -5.23
N ARG A 152 -4.80 -3.99 -4.09
CA ARG A 152 -5.46 -5.28 -3.82
C ARG A 152 -6.31 -5.18 -2.54
N PRO A 153 -7.42 -5.94 -2.47
CA PRO A 153 -8.21 -5.99 -1.25
C PRO A 153 -7.47 -6.84 -0.22
N LEU A 154 -7.63 -6.50 1.05
CA LEU A 154 -7.29 -7.39 2.15
C LEU A 154 -8.23 -8.60 2.19
N ALA A 155 -7.82 -9.66 2.91
CA ALA A 155 -8.67 -10.81 3.15
C ALA A 155 -10.02 -10.37 3.76
N PRO A 156 -11.14 -11.01 3.36
CA PRO A 156 -12.44 -10.72 3.97
C PRO A 156 -12.39 -10.87 5.50
N GLY A 157 -12.89 -9.87 6.21
CA GLY A 157 -12.91 -9.88 7.68
C GLY A 157 -11.60 -9.43 8.35
N THR A 158 -10.60 -8.98 7.60
CA THR A 158 -9.40 -8.34 8.17
C THR A 158 -9.71 -6.92 8.64
N TRP A 159 -9.44 -6.64 9.92
CA TRP A 159 -9.62 -5.33 10.53
C TRP A 159 -8.43 -5.02 11.44
N PHE A 160 -7.88 -3.80 11.31
CA PHE A 160 -6.77 -3.35 12.14
C PHE A 160 -7.24 -2.32 13.16
N ASN A 161 -7.48 -2.76 14.40
CA ASN A 161 -7.90 -1.88 15.49
C ASN A 161 -6.72 -1.39 16.35
N ASN A 162 -5.61 -2.14 16.36
CA ASN A 162 -4.40 -1.83 17.11
C ASN A 162 -3.17 -2.51 16.48
N TRP A 163 -1.99 -2.25 17.04
CA TRP A 163 -0.74 -2.86 16.58
C TRP A 163 -0.71 -4.39 16.72
N ASP A 164 -1.44 -4.95 17.69
CA ASP A 164 -1.53 -6.41 17.87
C ASP A 164 -2.27 -7.07 16.72
N SER A 165 -3.36 -6.47 16.22
CA SER A 165 -4.09 -6.97 15.05
C SER A 165 -3.26 -6.93 13.77
N VAL A 166 -2.35 -5.96 13.65
CA VAL A 166 -1.37 -5.91 12.54
C VAL A 166 -0.37 -7.05 12.70
N SER A 167 0.20 -7.23 13.89
CA SER A 167 1.15 -8.31 14.20
C SER A 167 0.53 -9.70 13.95
N ALA A 168 -0.71 -9.91 14.41
CA ALA A 168 -1.46 -11.13 14.18
C ALA A 168 -1.70 -11.40 12.69
N PHE A 169 -1.98 -10.36 11.89
CA PHE A 169 -2.16 -10.51 10.45
C PHE A 169 -0.85 -10.82 9.71
N LEU A 170 0.23 -10.11 10.03
CA LEU A 170 1.55 -10.33 9.43
C LEU A 170 2.14 -11.71 9.77
N THR A 171 1.68 -12.33 10.87
CA THR A 171 2.00 -13.71 11.24
C THR A 171 1.03 -14.75 10.66
N THR A 172 0.17 -14.37 9.71
CA THR A 172 -0.59 -15.32 8.88
C THR A 172 0.11 -15.58 7.56
N LYS A 173 -0.07 -16.77 6.99
CA LYS A 173 0.47 -17.09 5.66
C LYS A 173 -0.18 -16.33 4.51
N TRP A 174 -1.40 -15.83 4.71
CA TRP A 174 -2.23 -15.26 3.64
C TRP A 174 -1.52 -14.15 2.85
N LEU A 175 -0.91 -13.20 3.56
CA LEU A 175 -0.19 -12.09 2.92
C LEU A 175 0.98 -12.60 2.08
N TRP A 176 1.79 -13.48 2.68
CA TRP A 176 3.02 -13.98 2.09
C TRP A 176 2.73 -14.89 0.89
N GLU A 177 1.65 -15.67 0.92
CA GLU A 177 1.20 -16.45 -0.22
C GLU A 177 0.70 -15.57 -1.38
N ASP A 178 -0.06 -14.49 -1.10
CA ASP A 178 -0.57 -13.56 -2.13
C ASP A 178 0.55 -12.74 -2.80
N LEU A 179 1.68 -12.57 -2.12
CA LEU A 179 2.87 -11.86 -2.63
C LEU A 179 3.68 -12.67 -3.67
N ALA A 180 3.29 -13.92 -3.96
CA ALA A 180 3.91 -14.69 -5.03
C ALA A 180 3.86 -13.96 -6.40
N PRO A 181 4.92 -14.03 -7.22
CA PRO A 181 6.15 -14.81 -7.03
C PRO A 181 7.29 -14.05 -6.31
N ALA A 182 7.06 -12.84 -5.80
CA ALA A 182 8.12 -11.99 -5.27
C ALA A 182 8.82 -12.61 -4.06
N GLU A 183 10.15 -12.71 -4.11
CA GLU A 183 10.96 -13.21 -3.00
C GLU A 183 11.34 -12.11 -2.02
N HIS A 184 11.70 -10.93 -2.52
CA HIS A 184 12.16 -9.82 -1.71
C HIS A 184 11.04 -8.81 -1.46
N ILE A 185 10.59 -8.73 -0.22
CA ILE A 185 9.45 -7.88 0.17
C ILE A 185 9.97 -6.69 0.97
N LEU A 186 9.86 -5.49 0.39
CA LEU A 186 10.06 -4.24 1.13
C LEU A 186 8.73 -3.82 1.76
N LEU A 187 8.51 -4.17 3.03
CA LEU A 187 7.33 -3.75 3.77
C LEU A 187 7.56 -2.36 4.36
N PHE A 188 6.64 -1.43 4.13
CA PHE A 188 6.70 -0.08 4.69
C PHE A 188 5.34 0.40 5.22
N GLN A 189 5.38 1.18 6.29
CA GLN A 189 4.22 1.78 6.94
C GLN A 189 4.11 3.28 6.62
N SER A 190 2.96 3.88 6.95
CA SER A 190 2.65 5.28 6.65
C SER A 190 3.58 6.31 7.33
N ASP A 191 4.33 5.86 8.33
CA ASP A 191 5.24 6.63 9.18
C ASP A 191 6.73 6.39 8.86
N SER A 192 7.04 5.68 7.77
CA SER A 192 8.41 5.53 7.28
C SER A 192 8.63 6.15 5.91
N MET A 193 9.89 6.44 5.57
CA MET A 193 10.26 7.09 4.31
C MET A 193 11.66 6.70 3.86
N LEU A 194 11.87 6.54 2.56
CA LEU A 194 13.20 6.38 1.97
C LEU A 194 13.84 7.75 1.71
N CYS A 195 15.11 7.92 2.08
CA CYS A 195 15.87 9.11 1.70
C CYS A 195 16.39 8.95 0.26
N ALA A 196 15.91 9.79 -0.66
CA ALA A 196 16.35 9.77 -2.07
C ALA A 196 17.85 10.09 -2.25
N ASN A 197 18.49 10.68 -1.23
CA ASN A 197 19.90 11.02 -1.19
C ASN A 197 20.69 10.11 -0.22
N ALA A 198 20.15 8.94 0.14
CA ALA A 198 20.91 7.95 0.90
C ALA A 198 22.14 7.50 0.09
N ALA A 199 23.24 7.21 0.80
CA ALA A 199 24.46 6.69 0.17
C ALA A 199 24.28 5.25 -0.35
N ARG A 200 23.30 4.52 0.21
CA ARG A 200 22.96 3.14 -0.13
C ARG A 200 21.60 3.08 -0.82
N SER A 201 21.46 2.11 -1.71
CA SER A 201 20.21 1.75 -2.37
C SER A 201 19.47 0.66 -1.58
N VAL A 202 18.17 0.52 -1.83
CA VAL A 202 17.39 -0.60 -1.23
C VAL A 202 17.88 -1.96 -1.76
N ASP A 203 18.37 -2.01 -3.00
CA ASP A 203 18.94 -3.23 -3.59
C ASP A 203 20.19 -3.72 -2.84
N ASP A 204 20.91 -2.83 -2.14
CA ASP A 204 22.08 -3.18 -1.32
C ASP A 204 21.73 -4.01 -0.07
N PHE A 205 20.44 -4.24 0.20
CA PHE A 205 19.95 -4.98 1.36
C PHE A 205 19.26 -6.30 0.97
N LEU A 206 19.22 -6.65 -0.31
CA LEU A 206 18.57 -7.87 -0.80
C LEU A 206 19.31 -9.16 -0.41
N GLU A 207 20.57 -9.04 -0.01
CA GLU A 207 21.36 -10.15 0.51
C GLU A 207 20.85 -10.66 1.87
N TYR A 208 20.08 -9.85 2.61
CA TYR A 208 19.58 -10.21 3.93
C TYR A 208 18.17 -10.77 3.84
N ASP A 209 17.92 -11.88 4.53
CA ASP A 209 16.60 -12.49 4.60
C ASP A 209 15.66 -11.70 5.50
N LEU A 210 16.20 -10.95 6.47
CA LEU A 210 15.45 -10.03 7.30
C LEU A 210 16.33 -8.87 7.73
N ILE A 211 15.89 -7.65 7.44
CA ILE A 211 16.49 -6.43 7.98
C ILE A 211 15.41 -5.36 8.20
N GLY A 212 15.54 -4.61 9.29
CA GLY A 212 14.72 -3.44 9.57
C GLY A 212 15.43 -2.45 10.47
N ALA A 213 14.73 -1.41 10.89
CA ALA A 213 15.33 -0.41 11.79
C ALA A 213 15.62 -1.04 13.17
N PRO A 214 16.84 -0.90 13.71
CA PRO A 214 17.21 -1.52 14.98
C PRO A 214 16.38 -0.93 16.12
N ILE A 215 15.82 -1.82 16.95
CA ILE A 215 15.19 -1.38 18.21
C ILE A 215 16.27 -1.10 19.25
N SER A 216 15.99 -0.14 20.13
CA SER A 216 16.87 0.11 21.27
C SER A 216 16.86 -1.11 22.19
N GLU A 217 18.03 -1.52 22.68
CA GLU A 217 18.20 -2.69 23.56
C GLU A 217 17.24 -2.69 24.77
N LYS A 218 16.85 -1.51 25.26
CA LYS A 218 15.87 -1.34 26.35
C LYS A 218 14.46 -1.85 26.02
N PHE A 219 14.15 -2.05 24.74
CA PHE A 219 12.84 -2.49 24.24
C PHE A 219 12.84 -3.92 23.68
N GLY A 220 14.00 -4.59 23.67
CA GLY A 220 14.15 -5.95 23.17
C GLY A 220 15.34 -6.09 22.21
N GLN A 221 15.34 -7.18 21.45
CA GLN A 221 16.30 -7.44 20.37
C GLN A 221 15.57 -7.57 19.02
N GLY A 222 16.27 -7.23 17.95
CA GLY A 222 15.75 -7.33 16.58
C GLY A 222 15.41 -5.98 15.96
N TYR A 223 14.34 -5.97 15.17
CA TYR A 223 14.01 -4.84 14.30
C TYR A 223 12.60 -4.30 14.57
N ASN A 224 12.39 -3.05 14.16
CA ASN A 224 11.08 -2.47 13.97
C ASN A 224 10.61 -2.73 12.53
N GLY A 225 9.40 -3.27 12.38
CA GLY A 225 8.83 -3.69 11.10
C GLY A 225 8.35 -2.57 10.18
N GLY A 226 8.32 -1.30 10.63
CA GLY A 226 7.72 -0.19 9.90
C GLY A 226 8.43 0.22 8.61
N LEU A 227 9.69 -0.18 8.45
CA LEU A 227 10.41 -0.23 7.19
C LEU A 227 11.37 -1.42 7.25
N SER A 228 11.07 -2.48 6.51
CA SER A 228 11.86 -3.71 6.57
C SER A 228 11.92 -4.44 5.22
N MET A 229 13.06 -5.08 4.95
CA MET A 229 13.22 -6.07 3.89
C MET A 229 13.03 -7.46 4.47
N ARG A 230 12.25 -8.29 3.79
CA ARG A 230 11.87 -9.62 4.27
C ARG A 230 11.89 -10.62 3.10
N SER A 231 12.56 -11.75 3.28
CA SER A 231 12.48 -12.90 2.40
C SER A 231 11.14 -13.61 2.61
N ARG A 232 10.34 -13.69 1.55
CA ARG A 232 9.02 -14.34 1.59
C ARG A 232 9.16 -15.82 1.91
N SER A 233 10.13 -16.52 1.31
CA SER A 233 10.29 -17.96 1.49
C SER A 233 10.67 -18.33 2.93
N ILE A 234 11.59 -17.55 3.54
CA ILE A 234 11.99 -17.78 4.93
C ILE A 234 10.86 -17.43 5.91
N ILE A 235 10.09 -16.35 5.66
CA ILE A 235 8.89 -16.05 6.45
C ILE A 235 7.91 -17.24 6.42
N LEU A 236 7.61 -17.77 5.24
CA LEU A 236 6.70 -18.92 5.10
C LEU A 236 7.22 -20.15 5.84
N ARG A 237 8.52 -20.45 5.76
CA ARG A 237 9.16 -21.53 6.53
C ARG A 237 9.00 -21.31 8.04
N VAL A 238 9.20 -20.10 8.54
CA VAL A 238 8.97 -19.77 9.95
C VAL A 238 7.51 -20.02 10.34
N LEU A 239 6.56 -19.62 9.50
CA LEU A 239 5.13 -19.83 9.76
C LEU A 239 4.69 -21.30 9.63
N ASP A 240 5.47 -22.15 8.97
CA ASP A 240 5.29 -23.61 8.94
C ASP A 240 5.77 -24.27 10.24
N GLU A 241 6.88 -23.80 10.80
CA GLU A 241 7.53 -24.39 11.98
C GLU A 241 6.98 -23.83 13.31
N TRP A 242 6.56 -22.57 13.35
CA TRP A 242 6.14 -21.89 14.57
C TRP A 242 4.78 -21.21 14.45
N LYS A 243 4.06 -21.15 15.57
CA LYS A 243 2.82 -20.40 15.71
C LYS A 243 3.06 -19.15 16.55
N TYR A 244 2.61 -18.01 16.05
CA TYR A 244 2.57 -16.78 16.84
C TYR A 244 1.52 -16.92 17.95
N SER A 245 1.90 -16.62 19.20
CA SER A 245 1.00 -16.74 20.36
C SER A 245 0.25 -15.44 20.63
N GLU A 246 -1.04 -15.54 20.91
CA GLU A 246 -1.95 -14.39 21.10
C GLU A 246 -1.76 -13.60 22.42
N ASN A 247 -0.79 -13.94 23.27
CA ASN A 247 -0.59 -13.35 24.61
C ASN A 247 0.90 -13.09 24.90
N PRO A 248 1.26 -12.02 25.63
CA PRO A 248 1.64 -10.74 25.04
C PRO A 248 3.16 -10.63 24.88
N HIS A 249 3.78 -11.34 23.94
CA HIS A 249 5.23 -11.23 23.69
C HIS A 249 5.60 -11.60 22.24
N PRO A 250 6.75 -11.07 21.79
CA PRO A 250 6.99 -9.66 21.45
C PRO A 250 6.17 -9.25 20.19
N ALA A 251 6.35 -8.03 19.71
CA ALA A 251 5.78 -7.63 18.41
C ALA A 251 6.25 -8.58 17.30
N GLU A 252 5.47 -8.67 16.22
CA GLU A 252 5.71 -9.60 15.12
C GLU A 252 7.13 -9.53 14.56
N ASP A 253 7.69 -8.32 14.47
CA ASP A 253 9.02 -8.05 13.93
C ASP A 253 10.14 -8.67 14.78
N GLN A 254 10.05 -8.50 16.09
CA GLN A 254 10.94 -9.13 17.08
C GLN A 254 10.72 -10.64 17.12
N TRP A 255 9.48 -11.11 16.95
CA TRP A 255 9.19 -12.53 16.91
C TRP A 255 9.84 -13.19 15.69
N PHE A 256 9.66 -12.62 14.49
CA PHE A 256 10.34 -13.12 13.29
C PHE A 256 11.85 -13.04 13.42
N TYR A 257 12.41 -11.94 13.94
CA TYR A 257 13.84 -11.86 14.20
C TYR A 257 14.35 -13.03 15.04
N ALA A 258 13.67 -13.34 16.14
CA ALA A 258 14.03 -14.48 16.98
C ALA A 258 13.92 -15.82 16.23
N ARG A 259 12.87 -16.03 15.42
CA ARG A 259 12.72 -17.26 14.63
C ARG A 259 13.76 -17.40 13.52
N PHE A 260 14.14 -16.30 12.87
CA PHE A 260 15.20 -16.29 11.86
C PHE A 260 16.54 -16.61 12.51
N LYS A 261 16.78 -16.10 13.72
CA LYS A 261 17.98 -16.42 14.48
C LYS A 261 18.04 -17.90 14.86
N ASP A 262 16.93 -18.47 15.35
CA ASP A 262 16.83 -19.90 15.66
C ASP A 262 17.11 -20.78 14.43
N LEU A 263 16.65 -20.37 13.23
CA LEU A 263 16.94 -21.09 11.99
C LEU A 263 18.40 -20.92 11.56
N GLN A 264 18.94 -19.70 11.59
CA GLN A 264 20.34 -19.44 11.25
C GLN A 264 21.30 -20.26 12.12
N ASP A 265 21.08 -20.28 13.44
CA ASP A 265 21.93 -21.01 14.37
C ASP A 265 21.90 -22.53 14.09
N ARG A 266 20.72 -23.08 13.74
CA ARG A 266 20.57 -24.48 13.31
C ARG A 266 21.34 -24.78 12.03
N GLU A 267 21.22 -23.92 11.02
CA GLU A 267 21.90 -24.10 9.74
C GLU A 267 23.42 -24.01 9.84
N LEU A 268 23.91 -23.14 10.75
CA LEU A 268 25.33 -23.07 11.10
C LEU A 268 25.81 -24.36 11.78
N GLU A 269 25.02 -24.95 12.69
CA GLU A 269 25.33 -26.24 13.32
C GLU A 269 25.35 -27.40 12.32
N GLU A 270 24.46 -27.36 11.32
CA GLU A 270 24.37 -28.35 10.24
C GLU A 270 25.43 -28.15 9.14
N GLY A 271 26.15 -27.02 9.13
CA GLY A 271 27.21 -26.72 8.17
C GLY A 271 26.70 -26.29 6.80
N ILE A 272 25.54 -25.63 6.72
CA ILE A 272 24.98 -25.10 5.48
C ILE A 272 25.69 -23.78 5.12
N GLU A 273 26.39 -23.76 3.97
CA GLU A 273 27.23 -22.61 3.56
C GLU A 273 26.43 -21.39 3.04
N ASP A 274 25.23 -21.60 2.49
CA ASP A 274 24.33 -20.56 1.99
C ASP A 274 23.02 -20.49 2.81
N GLY A 275 23.17 -20.51 4.14
CA GLY A 275 22.05 -20.43 5.07
C GLY A 275 21.48 -19.02 5.23
N ILE A 276 20.56 -18.87 6.18
CA ILE A 276 19.89 -17.59 6.46
C ILE A 276 20.91 -16.49 6.81
N ASN A 277 20.82 -15.38 6.08
CA ASN A 277 21.67 -14.22 6.23
C ASN A 277 20.95 -13.11 7.00
N LEU A 278 21.47 -12.81 8.20
CA LEU A 278 21.04 -11.69 9.02
C LEU A 278 22.17 -10.66 9.13
N PRO A 279 21.87 -9.36 9.01
CA PRO A 279 22.88 -8.30 9.06
C PRO A 279 23.49 -8.16 10.45
N SER A 280 24.70 -7.59 10.49
CA SER A 280 25.25 -7.04 11.73
C SER A 280 24.41 -5.85 12.21
N MET A 281 24.52 -5.50 13.50
CA MET A 281 23.82 -4.33 14.05
C MET A 281 24.24 -3.00 13.39
N GLU A 282 25.47 -2.91 12.87
CA GLU A 282 25.95 -1.74 12.13
C GLU A 282 25.19 -1.55 10.82
N ASN A 283 25.00 -2.62 10.04
CA ASN A 283 24.26 -2.57 8.79
C ASN A 283 22.78 -2.21 9.00
N CYS A 284 22.23 -2.52 10.18
CA CYS A 284 20.88 -2.15 10.56
C CYS A 284 20.75 -0.64 10.82
N ALA A 285 21.81 0.01 11.29
CA ALA A 285 21.79 1.45 11.58
C ALA A 285 21.50 2.28 10.33
N ASP A 286 21.86 1.80 9.14
CA ASP A 286 21.56 2.47 7.86
C ASP A 286 20.06 2.51 7.52
N VAL A 287 19.25 1.63 8.13
CA VAL A 287 17.78 1.64 7.98
C VAL A 287 17.14 2.68 8.92
N ARG A 288 17.81 3.01 10.02
CA ARG A 288 17.41 4.11 10.90
C ARG A 288 17.89 5.42 10.27
N GLY A 289 16.98 6.38 10.08
CA GLY A 289 17.41 7.75 9.74
C GLY A 289 18.42 8.24 10.79
N ARG A 290 19.40 9.06 10.37
CA ARG A 290 20.24 9.79 11.33
C ARG A 290 19.32 10.66 12.18
N ASP A 291 19.18 10.32 13.45
CA ASP A 291 18.60 11.20 14.45
C ASP A 291 19.63 12.32 14.67
N ASP A 292 19.50 13.43 13.91
CA ASP A 292 20.25 14.68 14.14
C ASP A 292 19.70 15.42 15.38
#